data_AF-A0A843YIL1-F1
#
_entry.id   AF-A0A843YIL1-F1
#
_cell.length_a   1.000
_cell.length_b   1.000
_cell.length_c   1.000
_cell.angle_alpha   90.00
_cell.angle_beta   90.00
_cell.angle_gamma   90.00
#
_symmetry.space_group_name_H-M   'P 1'
#
loop_
_entity.id
_entity.type
_entity.pdbx_description
1 polymer ?
#
loop_
_entity_poly.entity_id
_entity_poly.type
_entity_poly.pdbx_seq_one_letter_code
_entity_poly.pdbx_strand_id
1 'polypeptide(L)'
;MPQGIQTTIVRDAIARGTLLFEQREASLWFKLVTKECAVCGPLNVRQDWAECSPGVMPVIDRVSLMSGDCISAAFLHEHPERASYWYDLLQERLAPEKVFQFCERRGWSVTSVKSKPLELEEMGMLAAG
;
A
#
# COMPACT_ATOMS: atom_id res chain seq x y z
N MET A 1 17.48 2.42 23.30
CA MET A 1 17.14 3.11 22.04
C MET A 1 17.76 2.36 20.86
N PRO A 2 16.94 1.69 20.03
CA PRO A 2 17.32 1.37 18.66
C PRO A 2 16.26 1.97 17.72
N GLN A 3 16.23 3.31 17.52
CA GLN A 3 15.06 3.95 16.88
C GLN A 3 15.36 4.80 15.63
N GLY A 4 16.54 5.41 15.50
CA GLY A 4 16.85 6.28 14.35
C GLY A 4 17.09 5.53 13.04
N ILE A 5 17.79 4.40 13.09
CA ILE A 5 18.18 3.66 11.89
C ILE A 5 16.98 2.90 11.31
N GLN A 6 16.21 2.20 12.16
CA GLN A 6 15.02 1.46 11.72
C GLN A 6 13.97 2.39 11.10
N THR A 7 13.69 3.55 11.69
CA THR A 7 12.73 4.50 11.09
C THR A 7 13.19 5.04 9.74
N THR A 8 14.50 5.25 9.57
CA THR A 8 15.07 5.71 8.30
C THR A 8 14.94 4.64 7.21
N ILE A 9 15.25 3.39 7.54
CA ILE A 9 15.13 2.25 6.62
C ILE A 9 13.66 2.07 6.16
N VAL A 10 12.71 2.11 7.10
CA VAL A 10 11.27 1.96 6.77
C VAL A 10 10.79 3.12 5.91
N ARG A 11 11.18 4.35 6.25
CA ARG A 11 10.87 5.54 5.45
C ARG A 11 11.39 5.41 4.02
N ASP A 12 12.65 5.01 3.86
CA ASP A 12 13.26 4.86 2.54
C ASP A 12 12.59 3.74 1.73
N ALA A 13 12.15 2.68 2.41
CA ALA A 13 11.33 1.65 1.78
C ALA A 13 9.98 2.18 1.29
N ILE A 14 9.30 3.02 2.07
CA ILE A 14 8.04 3.64 1.64
C ILE A 14 8.26 4.58 0.45
N ALA A 15 9.27 5.45 0.54
CA ALA A 15 9.52 6.49 -0.45
C ALA A 15 10.05 5.94 -1.78
N ARG A 16 10.96 4.95 -1.74
CA ARG A 16 11.74 4.51 -2.91
C ARG A 16 11.62 3.02 -3.20
N GLY A 17 10.93 2.27 -2.35
CA GLY A 17 10.74 0.84 -2.53
C GLY A 17 10.07 0.53 -3.86
N THR A 18 10.40 -0.64 -4.40
CA THR A 18 9.67 -1.19 -5.53
C THR A 18 8.27 -1.54 -5.06
N LEU A 19 7.28 -0.83 -5.59
CA LEU A 19 5.87 -1.06 -5.31
C LEU A 19 5.37 -2.25 -6.12
N LEU A 20 4.82 -3.22 -5.42
CA LEU A 20 4.15 -4.38 -5.98
C LEU A 20 2.72 -4.39 -5.43
N PHE A 21 1.79 -4.76 -6.30
CA PHE A 21 0.43 -5.04 -5.91
C PHE A 21 0.17 -6.53 -6.05
N GLU A 22 -0.54 -7.08 -5.06
CA GLU A 22 -0.96 -8.48 -5.04
C GLU A 22 -2.45 -8.50 -4.75
N GLN A 23 -3.22 -9.23 -5.54
CA GLN A 23 -4.59 -9.56 -5.18
C GLN A 23 -4.57 -10.76 -4.23
N ARG A 24 -5.22 -10.62 -3.08
CA ARG A 24 -5.45 -11.71 -2.13
C ARG A 24 -6.95 -11.81 -1.88
N GLU A 25 -7.58 -12.82 -2.46
CA GLU A 25 -9.03 -12.97 -2.45
C GLU A 25 -9.72 -11.70 -3.01
N ALA A 26 -10.58 -11.07 -2.23
CA ALA A 26 -11.26 -9.81 -2.56
C ALA A 26 -10.49 -8.55 -2.13
N SER A 27 -9.26 -8.69 -1.61
CA SER A 27 -8.46 -7.57 -1.10
C SER A 27 -7.26 -7.27 -1.99
N LEU A 28 -6.99 -5.98 -2.18
CA LEU A 28 -5.77 -5.50 -2.81
C LEU A 28 -4.70 -5.30 -1.74
N TRP A 29 -3.51 -5.83 -1.96
CA TRP A 29 -2.37 -5.67 -1.06
C TRP A 29 -1.25 -4.90 -1.74
N PHE A 30 -0.61 -4.01 -1.00
CA PHE A 30 0.61 -3.36 -1.43
C PHE A 30 1.82 -4.00 -0.75
N LYS A 31 2.95 -3.97 -1.45
CA LYS A 31 4.25 -4.34 -0.91
C LYS A 31 5.31 -3.40 -1.48
N LEU A 32 6.03 -2.71 -0.61
CA LEU A 32 7.15 -1.82 -0.93
C LEU A 32 8.45 -2.49 -0.51
N VAL A 33 9.28 -2.84 -1.48
CA VAL A 33 10.49 -3.65 -1.27
C VAL A 33 11.76 -2.87 -1.57
N THR A 34 12.70 -2.91 -0.64
CA THR A 34 14.09 -2.50 -0.82
C THR A 34 15.04 -3.65 -0.47
N LYS A 35 16.34 -3.41 -0.56
CA LYS A 35 17.36 -4.38 -0.12
C LYS A 35 17.38 -4.58 1.40
N GLU A 36 16.84 -3.65 2.17
CA GLU A 36 16.97 -3.63 3.64
C GLU A 36 15.65 -3.93 4.35
N CYS A 37 14.52 -3.64 3.68
CA CYS A 37 13.21 -3.66 4.28
C CYS A 37 12.10 -3.94 3.27
N ALA A 38 11.06 -4.63 3.71
CA ALA A 38 9.78 -4.73 3.05
C ALA A 38 8.66 -4.19 3.95
N VAL A 39 7.81 -3.32 3.41
CA VAL A 39 6.59 -2.82 4.07
C VAL A 39 5.39 -3.33 3.29
N CYS A 40 4.46 -4.02 3.94
CA CYS A 40 3.27 -4.54 3.26
C CYS A 40 2.01 -4.42 4.10
N GLY A 41 0.88 -4.43 3.41
CA GLY A 41 -0.44 -4.58 4.01
C GLY A 41 -1.56 -4.33 3.00
N PRO A 42 -2.81 -4.32 3.46
CA PRO A 42 -3.95 -4.10 2.59
C PRO A 42 -4.02 -2.63 2.13
N LEU A 43 -4.42 -2.44 0.88
CA LEU A 43 -4.83 -1.15 0.32
C LEU A 43 -6.35 -1.11 0.30
N ASN A 44 -6.94 -0.55 1.37
CA ASN A 44 -8.40 -0.45 1.43
C ASN A 44 -8.87 0.63 0.47
N VAL A 45 -9.78 0.24 -0.42
CA VAL A 45 -10.43 1.11 -1.37
C VAL A 45 -11.77 1.54 -0.79
N ARG A 46 -12.03 2.84 -0.71
CA ARG A 46 -13.34 3.36 -0.26
C ARG A 46 -14.38 3.25 -1.37
N GLN A 47 -15.64 3.01 -0.98
CA GLN A 47 -16.79 2.82 -1.87
C GLN A 47 -17.23 4.09 -2.61
N ASP A 48 -16.74 5.27 -2.23
CA ASP A 48 -16.99 6.56 -2.91
C ASP A 48 -16.32 6.66 -4.30
N TRP A 49 -15.79 5.54 -4.80
CA TRP A 49 -15.28 5.31 -6.15
C TRP A 49 -16.23 5.78 -7.26
N ALA A 50 -17.54 5.72 -7.03
CA ALA A 50 -18.55 6.11 -8.00
C ALA A 50 -18.68 7.64 -8.19
N GLU A 51 -18.21 8.46 -7.24
CA GLU A 51 -18.56 9.90 -7.16
C GLU A 51 -17.36 10.87 -7.23
N CYS A 52 -16.26 10.48 -7.88
CA CYS A 52 -15.19 11.38 -8.36
C CYS A 52 -14.10 11.83 -7.35
N SER A 53 -13.82 11.08 -6.29
CA SER A 53 -12.50 11.18 -5.61
C SER A 53 -12.16 9.86 -4.92
N PRO A 54 -11.33 9.00 -5.53
CA PRO A 54 -10.96 7.75 -4.89
C PRO A 54 -10.20 8.06 -3.61
N GLY A 55 -10.61 7.44 -2.51
CA GLY A 55 -9.83 7.41 -1.27
C GLY A 55 -9.20 6.04 -1.12
N VAL A 56 -7.87 5.98 -1.01
CA VAL A 56 -7.21 4.79 -0.47
C VAL A 56 -6.83 4.99 0.98
N MET A 57 -6.96 3.92 1.74
CA MET A 57 -6.44 3.84 3.09
C MET A 57 -5.48 2.66 3.18
N PRO A 58 -4.18 2.89 2.93
CA PRO A 58 -3.18 1.85 3.13
C PRO A 58 -3.03 1.56 4.63
N VAL A 59 -2.95 0.28 4.99
CA VAL A 59 -2.69 -0.16 6.35
C VAL A 59 -1.37 -0.92 6.36
N ILE A 60 -0.46 -0.58 7.28
CA ILE A 60 0.77 -1.35 7.45
C ILE A 60 0.43 -2.58 8.30
N ASP A 61 0.36 -3.74 7.65
CA ASP A 61 0.19 -5.03 8.31
C ASP A 61 1.52 -5.48 8.95
N ARG A 62 2.60 -5.32 8.19
CA ARG A 62 3.93 -5.81 8.57
C ARG A 62 5.06 -5.03 7.92
N VAL A 63 6.09 -4.80 8.71
CA VAL A 63 7.43 -4.38 8.27
C VAL A 63 8.40 -5.52 8.54
N SER A 64 9.12 -5.97 7.53
CA SER A 64 10.15 -6.99 7.66
C SER A 64 11.51 -6.41 7.30
N LEU A 65 12.44 -6.41 8.27
CA LEU A 65 13.82 -6.00 8.07
C LEU A 65 14.67 -7.23 7.69
N MET A 66 15.69 -7.02 6.87
CA MET A 66 16.62 -8.11 6.51
C MET A 66 17.48 -8.59 7.68
N SER A 67 17.52 -7.85 8.79
CA SER A 67 18.09 -8.33 10.06
C SER A 67 17.30 -9.49 10.67
N GLY A 68 16.10 -9.76 10.18
CA GLY A 68 15.15 -10.72 10.77
C GLY A 68 14.14 -10.06 11.72
N ASP A 69 14.34 -8.79 12.05
CA ASP A 69 13.39 -8.03 12.88
C ASP A 69 12.07 -7.79 12.11
N CYS A 70 10.97 -7.81 12.86
CA CYS A 70 9.63 -7.63 12.31
C CYS A 70 8.83 -6.65 13.18
N ILE A 71 8.15 -5.71 12.53
CA ILE A 71 7.19 -4.82 13.19
C ILE A 71 5.80 -5.20 12.68
N SER A 72 4.93 -5.62 13.60
CA SER A 72 3.56 -6.02 13.29
C SER A 72 2.58 -4.84 13.38
N ALA A 73 1.41 -4.99 12.75
CA ALA A 73 0.31 -4.04 12.91
C ALA A 73 -0.06 -3.79 14.38
N ALA A 74 -0.07 -4.83 15.21
CA ALA A 74 -0.37 -4.72 16.64
C ALA A 74 0.59 -3.76 17.36
N PHE A 75 1.89 -3.89 17.09
CA PHE A 75 2.90 -2.99 17.65
C PHE A 75 2.71 -1.54 17.17
N LEU A 76 2.36 -1.33 15.91
CA LEU A 76 2.11 0.01 15.37
C LEU A 76 0.84 0.64 15.97
N HIS A 77 -0.16 -0.18 16.27
CA HIS A 77 -1.39 0.28 16.90
C HIS A 77 -1.17 0.77 18.33
N GLU A 78 -0.28 0.11 19.08
CA GLU A 78 0.14 0.53 20.43
C GLU A 78 1.03 1.78 20.45
N HIS A 79 1.63 2.13 19.30
CA HIS A 79 2.58 3.24 19.14
C HIS A 79 2.25 4.12 17.92
N PRO A 80 1.05 4.74 17.87
CA PRO A 80 0.58 5.48 16.70
C PRO A 80 1.48 6.67 16.33
N GLU A 81 2.14 7.28 17.32
CA GLU A 81 3.08 8.38 17.13
C GLU A 81 4.32 8.00 16.30
N ARG A 82 4.66 6.71 16.27
CA ARG A 82 5.79 6.20 15.47
C ARG A 82 5.41 5.96 14.03
N ALA A 83 4.13 5.66 13.79
CA ALA A 83 3.62 5.28 12.48
C ALA A 83 3.02 6.45 11.72
N SER A 84 2.59 7.52 12.39
CA SER A 84 1.93 8.69 11.76
C SER A 84 2.69 9.22 10.55
N TYR A 85 3.97 9.50 10.73
CA TYR A 85 4.84 9.97 9.65
C TYR A 85 5.01 8.96 8.49
N TRP A 86 4.99 7.65 8.78
CA TRP A 86 5.03 6.62 7.74
C TRP A 86 3.72 6.59 6.95
N TYR A 87 2.58 6.77 7.63
CA TYR A 87 1.27 6.81 7.00
C TYR A 87 1.10 8.02 6.09
N ASP A 88 1.59 9.19 6.48
CA ASP A 88 1.56 10.39 5.61
C ASP A 88 2.29 10.14 4.28
N LEU A 89 3.50 9.59 4.36
CA LEU A 89 4.29 9.23 3.17
C LEU A 89 3.63 8.12 2.34
N LEU A 90 3.04 7.15 3.01
CA LEU A 90 2.38 6.02 2.35
C LEU A 90 1.11 6.46 1.63
N GLN A 91 0.33 7.37 2.22
CA GLN A 91 -0.83 8.00 1.60
C GLN A 91 -0.42 8.79 0.35
N GLU A 92 0.63 9.60 0.44
CA GLU A 92 1.13 10.34 -0.73
C GLU A 92 1.64 9.38 -1.82
N ARG A 93 2.32 8.30 -1.43
CA ARG A 93 2.91 7.35 -2.38
C ARG A 93 1.87 6.51 -3.10
N LEU A 94 0.85 6.09 -2.38
CA LEU A 94 -0.24 5.25 -2.88
C LEU A 94 -1.47 6.05 -3.27
N ALA A 95 -1.35 7.38 -3.35
CA ALA A 95 -2.42 8.27 -3.73
C ALA A 95 -3.12 7.76 -5.01
N PRO A 96 -4.46 7.78 -5.07
CA PRO A 96 -5.17 7.01 -6.08
C PRO A 96 -4.85 7.40 -7.52
N GLU A 97 -4.63 8.68 -7.77
CA GLU A 97 -4.18 9.21 -9.07
C GLU A 97 -2.81 8.68 -9.52
N LYS A 98 -2.00 8.13 -8.60
CA LYS A 98 -0.68 7.54 -8.90
C LYS A 98 -0.74 6.04 -9.17
N VAL A 99 -1.75 5.33 -8.64
CA VAL A 99 -1.78 3.86 -8.64
C VAL A 99 -2.96 3.28 -9.41
N PHE A 100 -4.03 4.05 -9.60
CA PHE A 100 -5.18 3.62 -10.41
C PHE A 100 -5.19 4.30 -11.77
N GLN A 101 -5.56 3.53 -12.78
CA GLN A 101 -5.77 4.02 -14.13
C GLN A 101 -7.11 3.51 -14.64
N PHE A 102 -7.87 4.40 -15.25
CA PHE A 102 -9.12 4.07 -15.92
C PHE A 102 -8.90 3.89 -17.42
N CYS A 103 -9.44 2.80 -17.96
CA CYS A 103 -9.51 2.55 -19.40
C CYS A 103 -10.95 2.22 -19.78
N GLU A 104 -11.54 2.96 -20.73
CA GLU A 104 -12.93 2.79 -21.16
C GLU A 104 -13.29 1.34 -21.56
N ARG A 105 -12.31 0.56 -22.03
CA ARG A 105 -12.51 -0.81 -22.50
C ARG A 105 -12.36 -1.90 -21.43
N ARG A 106 -11.72 -1.59 -20.30
CA ARG A 106 -11.30 -2.56 -19.27
C ARG A 106 -11.63 -2.13 -17.84
N GLY A 107 -12.32 -1.01 -17.70
CA GLY A 107 -12.60 -0.40 -16.41
C GLY A 107 -11.34 0.09 -15.70
N TRP A 108 -11.39 0.01 -14.36
CA TRP A 108 -10.30 0.45 -13.50
C TRP A 108 -9.24 -0.65 -13.34
N SER A 109 -7.98 -0.24 -13.36
CA SER A 109 -6.83 -1.10 -13.11
C SER A 109 -5.90 -0.48 -12.08
N VAL A 110 -5.17 -1.33 -11.37
CA VAL A 110 -4.08 -0.93 -10.48
C VAL A 110 -2.76 -1.16 -11.20
N THR A 111 -1.92 -0.15 -11.24
CA THR A 111 -0.61 -0.23 -11.86
C THR A 111 0.46 0.21 -10.89
N SER A 112 1.60 -0.48 -10.96
CA SER A 112 2.87 0.06 -10.48
C SER A 112 3.75 0.23 -11.71
N VAL A 113 4.62 1.25 -11.71
CA VAL A 113 5.56 1.56 -12.82
C VAL A 113 6.43 0.34 -13.21
N LYS A 114 6.47 -0.71 -12.38
CA LYS A 114 7.30 -1.90 -12.58
C LYS A 114 6.54 -3.24 -12.53
N SER A 115 5.21 -3.24 -12.40
CA SER A 115 4.40 -4.47 -12.38
C SER A 115 3.41 -4.52 -13.55
N LYS A 116 3.02 -5.72 -13.95
CA LYS A 116 1.89 -5.88 -14.88
C LYS A 116 0.63 -5.27 -14.21
N PRO A 117 -0.25 -4.60 -14.98
CA PRO A 117 -1.52 -4.09 -14.44
C PRO A 117 -2.35 -5.22 -13.83
N LEU A 118 -2.98 -4.95 -12.69
CA LEU A 118 -4.03 -5.79 -12.11
C LEU A 118 -5.39 -5.20 -12.49
N GLU A 119 -6.21 -5.96 -13.19
CA GLU A 119 -7.57 -5.57 -13.60
C GLU A 119 -8.53 -5.77 -12.42
N LEU A 120 -9.38 -4.78 -12.11
CA LEU A 120 -10.24 -4.81 -10.90
C LEU A 120 -11.61 -5.46 -11.13
N GLU A 121 -11.98 -5.77 -12.37
CA GLU A 121 -13.27 -6.40 -12.72
C GLU A 121 -13.42 -7.80 -12.10
N GLU A 122 -12.32 -8.52 -11.87
CA GLU A 122 -12.34 -9.86 -11.24
C GLU A 122 -12.49 -9.83 -9.71
N MET A 123 -12.44 -8.66 -9.07
CA MET A 123 -12.43 -8.54 -7.60
C MET A 123 -13.81 -8.48 -6.96
N GLY A 124 -14.91 -8.51 -7.74
CA GLY A 124 -16.27 -8.33 -7.21
C GLY A 124 -16.52 -6.97 -6.57
N MET A 125 -15.54 -6.05 -6.60
CA MET A 125 -15.65 -4.67 -6.09
C MET A 125 -16.47 -3.76 -7.02
N LEU A 126 -16.93 -4.28 -8.17
CA LEU A 126 -17.73 -3.60 -9.18
C LEU A 126 -18.90 -4.47 -9.66
N ALA A 127 -19.59 -5.16 -8.74
CA ALA A 127 -20.88 -5.74 -9.08
C ALA A 127 -21.96 -4.62 -9.14
N ALA A 128 -22.24 -4.21 -10.38
CA ALA A 128 -23.44 -3.51 -10.88
C ALA A 128 -23.61 -2.03 -10.45
N GLY A 129 -23.96 -1.08 -11.32
CA GLY A 129 -24.85 -1.21 -12.47
C GLY A 129 -26.29 -0.99 -12.01
#